data_AF-A0A142JGS8-F1
#
_entry.id   AF-A0A142JGS8-F1
#
_cell.length_a   1.000
_cell.length_b   1.000
_cell.length_c   1.000
_cell.angle_alpha   90.00
_cell.angle_beta   90.00
_cell.angle_gamma   90.00
#
_symmetry.space_group_name_H-M   'P 1'
#
loop_
_entity.id
_entity.type
_entity.pdbx_description
1 polymer ?
#
loop_
_entity_poly.entity_id
_entity_poly.type
_entity_poly.pdbx_seq_one_letter_code
_entity_poly.pdbx_strand_id
1 'polypeptide(L)'
;MAHDDIKPVEFLGTSLDDLREFPTTAKRQAGLQLDRVQRGFEPDDWKPMATVGAGVKEIRVSDAAGIFRVMYVAKFDDAVYVLHCFQKKTQQTAKRDIDLAAARYKELLKELKK
;
A
#
# COMPACT_ATOMS: atom_id res chain seq x y z
N MET A 1 -3.68 28.25 12.23
CA MET A 1 -2.97 27.47 11.21
C MET A 1 -3.07 26.02 11.65
N ALA A 2 -3.90 25.22 10.98
CA ALA A 2 -4.01 23.80 11.33
C ALA A 2 -2.64 23.17 11.07
N HIS A 3 -2.09 22.44 12.04
CA HIS A 3 -1.01 21.53 11.74
C HIS A 3 -1.59 20.51 10.74
N ASP A 4 -1.15 20.61 9.49
CA ASP A 4 -1.40 19.61 8.46
C ASP A 4 -0.63 18.36 8.92
N ASP A 5 -1.23 17.59 9.82
CA ASP A 5 -0.66 16.34 10.34
C ASP A 5 -0.72 15.27 9.25
N ILE A 6 0.14 15.43 8.25
CA ILE A 6 0.37 14.47 7.18
C ILE A 6 0.91 13.20 7.84
N LYS A 7 0.14 12.10 7.74
CA LYS A 7 0.58 10.82 8.30
C LYS A 7 1.89 10.37 7.61
N PRO A 8 2.93 9.99 8.34
CA PRO A 8 4.11 9.40 7.74
C PRO A 8 3.75 8.10 7.01
N VAL A 9 4.58 7.71 6.02
CA VAL A 9 4.47 6.39 5.38
C VAL A 9 5.54 5.49 5.92
N GLU A 10 5.14 4.32 6.41
CA GLU A 10 6.04 3.27 6.84
C GLU A 10 5.94 2.09 5.87
N PHE A 11 7.09 1.70 5.32
CA PHE A 11 7.20 0.57 4.41
C PHE A 11 7.61 -0.68 5.19
N LEU A 12 6.79 -1.72 5.14
CA LEU A 12 7.09 -2.98 5.82
C LEU A 12 7.88 -3.94 4.92
N GLY A 13 8.86 -4.62 5.50
CA GLY A 13 9.71 -5.58 4.80
C GLY A 13 10.35 -4.98 3.55
N THR A 14 10.23 -5.66 2.42
CA THR A 14 10.82 -5.25 1.12
C THR A 14 9.97 -4.23 0.36
N SER A 15 8.83 -3.79 0.89
CA SER A 15 7.83 -3.06 0.11
C SER A 15 8.32 -1.73 -0.49
N LEU A 16 9.31 -1.08 0.14
CA LEU A 16 9.96 0.11 -0.41
C LEU A 16 10.84 -0.22 -1.62
N ASP A 17 11.61 -1.30 -1.54
CA ASP A 17 12.48 -1.73 -2.63
C ASP A 17 11.64 -2.25 -3.80
N ASP A 18 10.60 -3.03 -3.51
CA ASP A 18 9.61 -3.47 -4.50
C ASP A 18 8.96 -2.27 -5.23
N LEU A 19 8.64 -1.19 -4.51
CA LEU A 19 8.11 0.05 -5.10
C LEU A 19 9.16 0.78 -5.96
N ARG A 20 10.43 0.77 -5.53
CA ARG A 20 11.54 1.43 -6.25
C ARG A 20 11.82 0.77 -7.59
N GLU A 21 11.63 -0.55 -7.67
CA GLU A 21 11.75 -1.35 -8.89
C GLU A 21 10.63 -1.10 -9.92
N PHE A 22 9.54 -0.42 -9.53
CA PHE A 22 8.51 -0.06 -10.51
C PHE A 22 9.10 0.87 -11.59
N PRO A 23 8.60 0.76 -12.85
CA PRO A 23 8.87 1.74 -13.89
C PRO A 23 8.56 3.16 -13.41
N THR A 24 9.29 4.16 -13.92
CA THR A 24 9.22 5.55 -13.45
C THR A 24 7.80 6.12 -13.40
N THR A 25 6.99 5.82 -14.41
CA THR A 25 5.59 6.26 -14.50
C THR A 25 4.73 5.64 -13.42
N ALA A 26 4.77 4.31 -13.27
CA ALA A 26 4.05 3.58 -12.24
C ALA A 26 4.47 3.98 -10.82
N LYS A 27 5.77 4.17 -10.59
CA LYS A 27 6.32 4.63 -9.30
C LYS A 27 5.84 6.04 -8.94
N ARG A 28 5.84 6.97 -9.90
CA ARG A 28 5.32 8.34 -9.68
C ARG A 28 3.83 8.32 -9.37
N GLN A 29 3.05 7.54 -10.11
CA GLN A 29 1.61 7.40 -9.84
C GLN A 29 1.36 6.80 -8.47
N ALA A 30 2.04 5.70 -8.11
CA ALA A 30 1.94 5.11 -6.78
C ALA A 30 2.29 6.11 -5.67
N GLY A 31 3.38 6.89 -5.84
CA GLY A 31 3.78 7.94 -4.89
C GLY A 31 2.74 9.04 -4.74
N LEU A 32 2.14 9.51 -5.84
CA LEU A 32 1.06 10.50 -5.81
C LEU A 32 -0.16 9.96 -5.04
N GLN A 33 -0.55 8.71 -5.29
CA GLN A 33 -1.68 8.10 -4.60
C GLN A 33 -1.38 7.88 -3.11
N LEU A 34 -0.15 7.56 -2.73
CA LEU A 34 0.26 7.48 -1.32
C LEU A 34 0.23 8.86 -0.64
N ASP A 35 0.71 9.93 -1.27
CA ASP A 35 0.64 11.30 -0.72
C ASP A 35 -0.82 11.71 -0.42
N ARG A 36 -1.77 11.34 -1.29
CA ARG A 36 -3.20 11.56 -1.03
C ARG A 36 -3.66 10.84 0.24
N VAL A 37 -3.26 9.58 0.42
CA VAL A 37 -3.59 8.80 1.61
C VAL A 37 -2.97 9.42 2.87
N GLN A 38 -1.73 9.91 2.80
CA GLN A 38 -1.09 10.58 3.94
C GLN A 38 -1.86 11.82 4.41
N ARG A 39 -2.51 12.52 3.48
CA ARG A 39 -3.37 13.69 3.73
C ARG A 39 -4.82 13.33 4.08
N GLY A 40 -5.13 12.04 4.25
CA GLY A 40 -6.46 11.56 4.60
C GLY A 40 -7.44 11.44 3.43
N PHE A 41 -6.99 11.61 2.18
CA PHE A 41 -7.82 11.40 1.00
C PHE A 41 -7.77 9.94 0.53
N GLU A 42 -8.80 9.54 -0.22
CA GLU A 42 -8.76 8.25 -0.91
C GLU A 42 -7.91 8.32 -2.19
N PRO A 43 -7.25 7.22 -2.58
CA PRO A 43 -6.65 7.08 -3.90
C PRO A 43 -7.71 7.22 -5.00
N ASP A 44 -7.28 7.57 -6.21
CA ASP A 44 -8.18 7.67 -7.36
C ASP A 44 -8.74 6.30 -7.80
N ASP A 45 -7.90 5.25 -7.73
CA ASP A 45 -8.30 3.88 -8.04
C ASP A 45 -7.80 2.90 -6.97
N TRP A 46 -8.75 2.33 -6.21
CA TRP A 46 -8.44 1.38 -5.15
C TRP A 46 -9.58 0.36 -4.95
N LYS A 47 -9.29 -0.69 -4.17
CA LYS A 47 -10.30 -1.64 -3.67
C LYS A 47 -9.98 -2.13 -2.25
N PRO A 48 -10.96 -2.51 -1.43
CA PRO A 48 -10.71 -3.15 -0.14
C PRO A 48 -10.09 -4.54 -0.30
N MET A 49 -9.20 -4.92 0.62
CA MET A 49 -8.53 -6.22 0.67
C MET A 49 -8.79 -6.92 2.01
N ALA A 50 -10.06 -7.23 2.29
CA ALA A 50 -10.47 -7.89 3.53
C ALA A 50 -9.81 -9.27 3.75
N THR A 51 -9.39 -9.94 2.67
CA THR A 51 -8.64 -11.20 2.73
C THR A 51 -7.23 -11.04 3.31
N VAL A 52 -6.65 -9.84 3.24
CA VAL A 52 -5.34 -9.52 3.84
C VAL A 52 -5.52 -9.11 5.30
N GLY A 53 -6.47 -8.23 5.56
CA GLY A 53 -6.76 -7.74 6.92
C GLY A 53 -7.79 -6.63 6.96
N ALA A 54 -8.34 -6.40 8.16
CA ALA A 54 -9.33 -5.35 8.37
C ALA A 54 -8.75 -3.96 8.08
N GLY A 55 -9.37 -3.24 7.13
CA GLY A 55 -8.96 -1.89 6.72
C GLY A 55 -7.79 -1.84 5.74
N VAL A 56 -7.32 -2.99 5.24
CA VAL A 56 -6.33 -3.02 4.16
C VAL A 56 -7.00 -2.64 2.85
N LYS A 57 -6.35 -1.75 2.09
CA LYS A 57 -6.76 -1.29 0.76
C LYS A 57 -5.65 -1.57 -0.25
N GLU A 58 -6.01 -1.80 -1.51
CA GLU A 58 -5.10 -1.97 -2.64
C GLU A 58 -5.26 -0.78 -3.59
N ILE A 59 -4.20 0.01 -3.77
CA ILE A 59 -4.11 1.01 -4.84
C ILE A 59 -3.84 0.29 -6.16
N ARG A 60 -4.59 0.65 -7.20
CA ARG A 60 -4.48 0.07 -8.53
C ARG A 60 -3.83 1.07 -9.47
N VAL A 61 -2.59 0.78 -9.87
CA VAL A 61 -1.86 1.55 -10.87
C VAL A 61 -1.79 0.71 -12.15
N SER A 62 -2.08 1.32 -13.29
CA SER A 62 -1.92 0.65 -14.60
C SER A 62 -1.51 1.66 -15.65
N ASP A 63 -0.52 1.29 -16.45
CA ASP A 63 -0.05 2.07 -17.60
C ASP A 63 0.48 1.13 -18.70
N ALA A 64 1.12 1.70 -19.72
CA ALA A 64 1.72 0.95 -20.81
C ALA A 64 2.82 -0.03 -20.36
N ALA A 65 3.45 0.19 -19.19
CA ALA A 65 4.46 -0.70 -18.63
C ALA A 65 3.87 -1.86 -17.80
N GLY A 66 2.56 -1.83 -17.55
CA GLY A 66 1.82 -2.95 -16.98
C GLY A 66 0.88 -2.56 -15.85
N ILE A 67 0.57 -3.55 -15.00
CA ILE A 67 -0.42 -3.44 -13.94
C ILE A 67 0.31 -3.60 -12.60
N PHE A 68 0.24 -2.59 -11.75
CA PHE A 68 0.97 -2.52 -10.48
C PHE A 68 0.02 -2.29 -9.32
N ARG A 69 0.34 -2.85 -8.16
CA ARG A 69 -0.51 -2.79 -6.97
C ARG A 69 0.33 -2.40 -5.76
N VAL A 70 -0.27 -1.57 -4.89
CA VAL A 70 0.28 -1.19 -3.59
C VAL A 70 -0.76 -1.50 -2.53
N MET A 71 -0.49 -2.46 -1.66
CA MET A 71 -1.35 -2.79 -0.53
C MET A 71 -0.92 -2.00 0.69
N TYR A 72 -1.88 -1.32 1.34
CA TYR A 72 -1.61 -0.47 2.49
C TYR A 72 -2.74 -0.53 3.52
N VAL A 73 -2.47 -0.04 4.73
CA VAL A 73 -3.48 0.22 5.78
C VAL A 73 -3.23 1.60 6.40
N ALA A 74 -4.28 2.42 6.46
CA ALA A 74 -4.24 3.80 6.98
C ALA A 74 -5.27 4.07 8.08
N LYS A 75 -5.82 3.00 8.69
CA LYS A 75 -6.83 3.11 9.75
C LYS A 75 -6.26 3.46 11.13
N PHE A 76 -4.94 3.41 11.27
CA PHE A 76 -4.23 3.75 12.50
C PHE A 76 -3.85 5.23 12.45
N ASP A 77 -3.78 5.89 13.61
CA ASP A 77 -3.52 7.32 13.68
C ASP A 77 -2.05 7.66 13.41
N ASP A 78 -1.13 6.75 13.74
CA ASP A 78 0.31 6.98 13.70
C ASP A 78 0.88 7.12 12.27
N ALA A 79 0.49 6.23 11.34
CA ALA A 79 1.09 6.17 10.01
C ALA A 79 0.20 5.48 8.96
N VAL A 80 0.58 5.67 7.69
CA VAL A 80 0.15 4.85 6.55
C VAL A 80 1.15 3.71 6.38
N TYR A 81 0.73 2.48 6.62
CA TYR A 81 1.61 1.31 6.50
C TYR A 81 1.47 0.67 5.12
N VAL A 82 2.54 0.67 4.33
CA VAL A 82 2.62 -0.05 3.06
C VAL A 82 3.08 -1.47 3.33
N LEU A 83 2.20 -2.43 3.03
CA LEU A 83 2.42 -3.84 3.31
C LEU A 83 3.21 -4.52 2.19
N HIS A 84 2.86 -4.24 0.93
CA HIS A 84 3.45 -4.93 -0.21
C HIS A 84 3.21 -4.16 -1.51
N CYS A 85 4.22 -4.11 -2.38
CA CYS A 85 4.15 -3.55 -3.72
C CYS A 85 4.52 -4.65 -4.72
N PHE A 86 3.79 -4.79 -5.82
CA PHE A 86 4.10 -5.81 -6.83
C PHE A 86 3.53 -5.45 -8.21
N GLN A 87 4.18 -5.98 -9.25
CA GLN A 87 3.63 -6.01 -10.60
C GLN A 87 2.76 -7.26 -10.77
N LYS A 88 1.51 -7.05 -11.15
CA LYS A 88 0.54 -8.11 -11.41
C LYS A 88 0.74 -8.64 -12.84
N LYS A 89 0.91 -9.96 -12.96
CA LYS A 89 1.07 -10.64 -14.25
C LYS A 89 -0.19 -11.38 -14.71
N THR A 90 -1.21 -11.47 -13.85
CA THR A 90 -2.43 -12.25 -14.07
C THR A 90 -3.67 -11.45 -13.69
N GLN A 91 -4.87 -11.95 -14.01
CA GLN A 91 -6.13 -11.26 -13.71
C GLN A 91 -6.52 -11.28 -12.22
N GLN A 92 -6.04 -12.24 -11.45
CA GLN A 92 -6.28 -12.31 -10.00
C GLN A 92 -4.98 -12.03 -9.24
N THR A 93 -5.06 -11.42 -8.07
CA THR A 93 -3.88 -11.25 -7.22
C THR A 93 -3.40 -12.64 -6.79
N ALA A 94 -2.11 -12.93 -6.95
CA ALA A 94 -1.62 -14.26 -6.65
C ALA A 94 -1.71 -14.52 -5.15
N LYS A 95 -2.02 -15.77 -4.77
CA LYS A 95 -2.15 -16.18 -3.37
C LYS A 95 -0.90 -15.80 -2.54
N ARG A 96 0.29 -15.96 -3.12
CA ARG A 96 1.56 -15.58 -2.48
C ARG A 96 1.62 -14.09 -2.07
N ASP A 97 1.07 -13.19 -2.88
CA ASP A 97 1.13 -11.75 -2.63
C ASP A 97 0.14 -11.38 -1.51
N ILE A 98 -1.02 -12.04 -1.49
CA ILE A 98 -2.02 -11.93 -0.41
C ILE A 98 -1.43 -12.47 0.90
N ASP A 99 -0.85 -13.67 0.88
CA ASP A 99 -0.28 -14.33 2.06
C ASP A 99 0.86 -13.50 2.65
N LEU A 100 1.74 -12.95 1.81
CA LEU A 100 2.84 -12.08 2.25
C LEU A 100 2.32 -10.79 2.91
N ALA A 101 1.36 -10.11 2.27
CA ALA A 101 0.76 -8.91 2.84
C ALA A 101 0.03 -9.21 4.17
N ALA A 102 -0.64 -10.36 4.27
CA ALA A 102 -1.36 -10.78 5.47
C ALA A 102 -0.40 -11.10 6.63
N ALA A 103 0.75 -11.72 6.32
CA ALA A 103 1.81 -11.97 7.30
C ALA A 103 2.36 -10.65 7.87
N ARG A 104 2.73 -9.69 7.00
CA ARG A 104 3.23 -8.37 7.40
C ARG A 104 2.19 -7.58 8.21
N TYR A 105 0.92 -7.64 7.83
CA TYR A 105 -0.16 -7.02 8.59
C TYR A 105 -0.31 -7.62 10.00
N LYS A 106 -0.18 -8.94 10.15
CA LYS A 106 -0.21 -9.60 11.48
C LYS A 106 0.97 -9.21 12.35
N GLU A 107 2.16 -9.02 11.76
CA GLU A 107 3.35 -8.55 12.48
C GLU A 107 3.16 -7.11 12.96
N LEU A 108 2.71 -6.22 12.08
CA LEU A 108 2.35 -4.84 12.43
C LEU A 108 1.38 -4.78 13.61
N LEU A 109 0.32 -5.60 13.60
CA LEU A 109 -0.64 -5.64 14.71
C LEU A 109 -0.04 -6.10 16.05
N LYS A 110 1.06 -6.85 16.04
CA LYS A 110 1.78 -7.21 17.27
C LYS A 110 2.66 -6.08 17.76
N GLU A 111 3.25 -5.31 16.84
CA GLU A 111 4.09 -4.15 17.15
C GLU A 111 3.24 -3.01 17.73
N LEU A 112 2.08 -2.71 17.15
CA LEU A 112 1.16 -1.67 17.63
C LEU A 112 0.46 -1.99 18.96
N LYS A 113 0.57 -3.23 19.45
CA LYS A 113 -0.01 -3.65 20.74
C LYS A 113 0.98 -3.61 21.90
N LYS A 114 2.26 -3.36 21.62
CA LYS A 114 3.29 -3.17 22.63
C LYS A 114 3.21 -1.75 23.18
#